data_AF-I1BY88-F1
#
_entry.id   AF-I1BY88-F1
#
_cell.length_a   1.000
_cell.length_b   1.000
_cell.length_c   1.000
_cell.angle_alpha   90.00
_cell.angle_beta   90.00
_cell.angle_gamma   90.00
#
_symmetry.space_group_name_H-M   'P 1'
#
loop_
_entity.id
_entity.type
_entity.pdbx_description
1 polymer ?
#
loop_
_entity_poly.entity_id
_entity_poly.type
_entity_poly.pdbx_seq_one_letter_code
_entity_poly.pdbx_strand_id
1 'polypeptide(L)'
;MADSQRMILDPAIRDWVLIPVMVVMVLVGVLRHHITMLITGAPKTPQPKSIRESKALLRAMRLRTFGNMIPQHAFEVRKAYLADAFEKGDYLKNPQANKENTTPPNPMTDPEMMEGMMDGLKKQMMNMVPQMIIMGWINFFFQGFVVIKLPFPLTPRFKSMLQSGVDTRDMDVTWVSSLSWYFLNLFGLGSVFSLILGDNNAAGVDMTAMSAMPGMMPGMGQPGQPQDFKKLFMAEKENVMITPHAWDLDDIEERLLKKYGKKVATNKKETASTATTPNAKSIIAQKKLNKRR
;
A
#
# COMPACT_ATOMS: atom_id res chain seq x y z
N MET A 1 33.42 -17.53 22.43
CA MET A 1 34.16 -17.38 21.16
C MET A 1 34.08 -18.74 20.48
N ALA A 2 33.11 -18.95 19.58
CA ALA A 2 32.92 -20.26 18.96
C ALA A 2 34.02 -20.47 17.92
N ASP A 3 34.75 -21.58 18.04
CA ASP A 3 35.73 -21.99 17.04
C ASP A 3 35.08 -21.95 15.65
N SER A 4 35.67 -21.15 14.78
CA SER A 4 35.21 -21.04 13.40
C SER A 4 35.40 -22.40 12.74
N GLN A 5 34.33 -23.18 12.60
CA GLN A 5 34.35 -24.40 11.80
C GLN A 5 34.92 -24.03 10.42
N ARG A 6 36.10 -24.56 10.10
CA ARG A 6 36.83 -24.34 8.84
C ARG A 6 36.71 -25.59 8.00
N MET A 7 35.72 -25.60 7.10
CA MET A 7 35.63 -26.60 6.04
C MET A 7 36.36 -26.05 4.81
N ILE A 8 37.15 -26.90 4.16
CA ILE A 8 37.74 -26.57 2.87
C ILE A 8 36.72 -27.01 1.81
N LEU A 9 36.24 -26.06 1.00
CA LEU A 9 35.37 -26.33 -0.13
C LEU A 9 36.20 -26.51 -1.39
N ASP A 10 35.72 -27.36 -2.30
CA ASP A 10 36.31 -27.51 -3.62
C ASP A 10 36.17 -26.20 -4.42
N PRO A 11 37.27 -25.61 -4.93
CA PRO A 11 37.22 -24.43 -5.79
C PRO A 11 36.30 -24.59 -7.01
N ALA A 12 36.10 -25.81 -7.52
CA ALA A 12 35.20 -26.06 -8.64
C ALA A 12 33.75 -25.65 -8.34
N ILE A 13 33.30 -25.73 -7.09
CA ILE A 13 31.94 -25.29 -6.68
C ILE A 13 31.74 -23.79 -6.95
N ARG A 14 32.80 -22.99 -6.84
CA ARG A 14 32.74 -21.55 -7.12
C ARG A 14 32.42 -21.29 -8.60
N ASP A 15 33.15 -21.96 -9.48
CA ASP A 15 33.11 -21.69 -10.91
C ASP A 15 31.91 -22.38 -11.60
N TRP A 16 31.46 -23.52 -11.06
CA TRP A 16 30.35 -24.30 -11.63
C TRP A 16 28.99 -24.09 -10.98
N VAL A 17 28.93 -23.55 -9.76
CA VAL A 17 27.66 -23.38 -9.03
C VAL A 17 27.42 -21.92 -8.66
N LEU A 18 28.34 -21.27 -7.95
CA LEU A 18 28.16 -19.90 -7.45
C LEU A 18 27.94 -18.88 -8.58
N ILE A 19 28.90 -18.81 -9.50
CA ILE A 19 28.89 -17.85 -10.61
C ILE A 19 27.75 -18.18 -11.59
N PRO A 20 27.56 -19.42 -12.06
CA PRO A 20 26.51 -19.73 -13.02
C PRO A 20 25.11 -19.50 -12.44
N VAL A 21 24.85 -19.86 -11.18
CA VAL A 21 23.55 -19.59 -10.55
C VAL A 21 23.27 -18.09 -10.53
N MET A 22 24.24 -17.25 -10.14
CA MET A 22 24.06 -15.80 -10.13
C MET A 22 23.78 -15.24 -11.53
N VAL A 23 24.51 -15.67 -12.55
CA VAL A 23 24.29 -15.23 -13.94
C VAL A 23 22.91 -15.65 -14.45
N VAL A 24 22.51 -16.89 -14.19
CA VAL A 24 21.17 -17.40 -14.56
C VAL A 24 20.08 -16.58 -13.87
N MET A 25 20.24 -16.22 -12.59
CA MET A 25 19.27 -15.36 -11.91
C MET A 25 19.11 -14.00 -12.58
N VAL A 26 20.22 -13.38 -12.96
CA VAL A 26 20.18 -12.08 -13.63
C VAL A 26 19.49 -12.19 -15.00
N LEU A 27 19.88 -13.18 -15.81
CA LEU A 27 19.30 -13.40 -17.13
C LEU A 27 17.81 -13.73 -17.06
N VAL A 28 17.40 -14.61 -16.15
CA VAL A 28 15.99 -14.98 -15.97
C VAL A 28 15.19 -13.79 -15.42
N GLY A 29 15.77 -12.97 -14.54
CA GLY A 29 15.14 -11.73 -14.08
C GLY A 29 14.89 -10.74 -15.22
N VAL A 30 15.88 -10.51 -16.08
CA VAL A 30 15.74 -9.65 -17.27
C VAL A 30 14.71 -10.23 -18.25
N LEU A 31 14.78 -11.53 -18.52
CA LEU A 31 13.82 -12.22 -19.41
C LEU A 31 12.40 -12.12 -18.87
N ARG A 32 12.20 -12.37 -17.58
CA ARG A 32 10.91 -12.22 -16.89
C ARG A 32 10.37 -10.81 -17.03
N HIS A 33 11.21 -9.79 -16.89
CA HIS A 33 10.77 -8.41 -17.04
C HIS A 33 10.22 -8.13 -18.44
N HIS A 34 10.93 -8.57 -19.48
CA HIS A 34 10.48 -8.40 -20.87
C HIS A 34 9.22 -9.21 -21.16
N ILE A 35 9.13 -10.47 -20.71
CA ILE A 35 7.92 -11.29 -20.83
C ILE A 35 6.74 -10.63 -20.12
N THR A 36 6.96 -10.10 -18.92
CA THR A 36 5.92 -9.42 -18.13
C THR A 36 5.44 -8.16 -18.84
N MET A 37 6.33 -7.38 -19.45
CA MET A 37 5.94 -6.21 -20.25
C MET A 37 5.09 -6.63 -21.47
N LEU A 38 5.49 -7.69 -22.18
CA LEU A 38 4.76 -8.20 -23.34
C LEU A 38 3.37 -8.73 -22.96
N ILE A 39 3.26 -9.45 -21.85
CA ILE A 39 2.00 -10.05 -21.39
C ILE A 39 1.06 -9.02 -20.77
N THR A 40 1.59 -8.01 -20.08
CA THR A 40 0.78 -6.98 -19.40
C THR A 40 0.18 -5.99 -20.40
N GLY A 41 0.83 -5.78 -21.56
CA GLY A 41 0.30 -4.96 -22.65
C GLY A 41 -0.03 -3.51 -22.25
N ALA A 42 -0.70 -2.79 -23.15
CA ALA A 42 -1.23 -1.46 -22.84
C ALA A 42 -2.36 -1.58 -21.79
N PRO A 43 -2.40 -0.69 -20.77
CA PRO A 43 -3.49 -0.69 -19.81
C PRO A 43 -4.82 -0.51 -20.54
N LYS A 44 -5.78 -1.41 -20.28
CA LYS A 44 -7.13 -1.31 -20.83
C LYS A 44 -7.70 0.06 -20.52
N THR A 45 -8.26 0.74 -21.51
CA THR A 45 -8.91 2.04 -21.32
C THR A 45 -10.07 1.85 -20.34
N PRO A 46 -10.00 2.44 -19.13
CA PRO A 46 -11.05 2.23 -18.15
C PRO A 46 -12.34 2.87 -18.66
N GLN A 47 -13.47 2.23 -18.39
CA GLN A 47 -14.80 2.74 -18.74
C GLN A 47 -14.98 4.16 -18.16
N PRO A 48 -15.43 5.16 -18.95
CA PRO A 48 -15.51 6.56 -18.51
C PRO A 48 -16.43 6.73 -17.30
N LYS A 49 -17.48 5.89 -17.17
CA LYS A 49 -18.38 5.89 -16.02
C LYS A 49 -17.71 5.43 -14.72
N SER A 50 -16.86 4.41 -14.79
CA SER A 50 -16.10 3.93 -13.62
C SER A 50 -15.03 4.93 -13.19
N ILE A 51 -14.37 5.58 -14.16
CA ILE A 51 -13.43 6.69 -13.86
C ILE A 51 -14.19 7.81 -13.16
N ARG A 52 -15.39 8.16 -13.64
CA ARG A 52 -16.21 9.20 -13.04
C ARG A 52 -16.56 8.91 -11.58
N GLU A 53 -16.93 7.67 -11.25
CA GLU A 53 -17.19 7.25 -9.86
C GLU A 53 -15.97 7.44 -8.95
N SER A 54 -14.82 6.91 -9.38
CA SER A 54 -13.57 7.01 -8.62
C SER A 54 -13.09 8.47 -8.47
N LYS A 55 -13.16 9.26 -9.55
CA LYS A 55 -12.73 10.66 -9.53
C LYS A 55 -13.65 11.54 -8.70
N ALA A 56 -14.95 11.21 -8.61
CA ALA A 56 -15.89 11.91 -7.74
C ALA A 56 -15.55 11.71 -6.26
N LEU A 57 -15.22 10.47 -5.85
CA LEU A 57 -14.70 10.20 -4.49
C LEU A 57 -13.40 10.99 -4.23
N LEU A 58 -12.44 10.91 -5.15
CA LEU A 58 -11.16 11.64 -5.01
C LEU A 58 -11.35 13.16 -4.98
N ARG A 59 -12.41 13.69 -5.59
CA ARG A 59 -12.75 15.12 -5.51
C ARG A 59 -13.24 15.50 -4.11
N ALA A 60 -14.08 14.67 -3.50
CA ALA A 60 -14.55 14.87 -2.13
C ALA A 60 -13.41 14.75 -1.11
N MET A 61 -12.57 13.72 -1.24
CA MET A 61 -11.37 13.58 -0.40
C MET A 61 -10.45 14.79 -0.52
N ARG A 62 -10.21 15.29 -1.74
CA ARG A 62 -9.41 16.51 -1.95
C ARG A 62 -10.04 17.75 -1.32
N LEU A 63 -11.37 17.88 -1.38
CA LEU A 63 -12.06 18.99 -0.70
C LEU A 63 -11.87 18.89 0.82
N ARG A 64 -11.89 17.70 1.40
CA ARG A 64 -11.65 17.51 2.84
C ARG A 64 -10.19 17.76 3.24
N THR A 65 -9.22 17.32 2.43
CA THR A 65 -7.79 17.44 2.76
C THR A 65 -7.23 18.82 2.47
N PHE A 66 -7.67 19.47 1.39
CA PHE A 66 -7.10 20.73 0.89
C PHE A 66 -8.13 21.87 0.81
N GLY A 67 -9.30 21.71 1.44
CA GLY A 67 -10.37 22.70 1.46
C GLY A 67 -10.01 24.01 2.16
N ASN A 68 -8.96 24.01 2.99
CA ASN A 68 -8.53 25.17 3.77
C ASN A 68 -7.93 26.32 2.91
N MET A 69 -7.59 26.03 1.65
CA MET A 69 -6.97 26.97 0.71
C MET A 69 -8.00 27.82 -0.06
N ILE A 70 -9.29 27.53 0.08
CA ILE A 70 -10.37 28.26 -0.59
C ILE A 70 -11.16 29.09 0.42
N PRO A 71 -11.87 30.15 -0.02
CA PRO A 71 -12.74 30.92 0.85
C PRO A 71 -13.87 30.09 1.46
N GLN A 72 -14.31 30.46 2.66
CA GLN A 72 -15.43 29.84 3.38
C GLN A 72 -16.66 29.62 2.49
N HIS A 73 -17.14 30.67 1.83
CA HIS A 73 -18.32 30.59 0.96
C HIS A 73 -18.15 29.57 -0.17
N ALA A 74 -16.94 29.48 -0.74
CA ALA A 74 -16.64 28.61 -1.86
C ALA A 74 -16.45 27.16 -1.42
N PHE A 75 -16.04 26.93 -0.17
CA PHE A 75 -16.01 25.62 0.45
C PHE A 75 -17.43 25.11 0.74
N GLU A 76 -18.27 25.94 1.34
CA GLU A 76 -19.66 25.59 1.70
C GLU A 76 -20.51 25.24 0.48
N VAL A 77 -20.42 26.01 -0.61
CA VAL A 77 -21.13 25.70 -1.87
C VAL A 77 -20.68 24.35 -2.45
N ARG A 78 -19.37 24.06 -2.45
CA ARG A 78 -18.84 22.79 -2.97
C ARG A 78 -19.21 21.60 -2.08
N LYS A 79 -19.21 21.82 -0.77
CA LYS A 79 -19.64 20.85 0.24
C LYS A 79 -21.11 20.47 0.04
N ALA A 80 -21.99 21.45 -0.09
CA ALA A 80 -23.42 21.24 -0.36
C ALA A 80 -23.66 20.53 -1.70
N TYR A 81 -22.99 20.97 -2.76
CA TYR A 81 -23.10 20.36 -4.09
C TYR A 81 -22.66 18.89 -4.11
N LEU A 82 -21.53 18.54 -3.46
CA LEU A 82 -21.06 17.17 -3.40
C LEU A 82 -21.98 16.28 -2.54
N ALA A 83 -22.50 16.81 -1.43
CA ALA A 83 -23.44 16.08 -0.58
C ALA A 83 -24.74 15.74 -1.33
N ASP A 84 -25.29 16.70 -2.09
CA ASP A 84 -26.48 16.52 -2.92
C ASP A 84 -26.22 15.53 -4.08
N ALA A 85 -25.08 15.66 -4.77
CA ALA A 85 -24.73 14.78 -5.88
C ALA A 85 -24.46 13.32 -5.45
N PHE A 86 -23.94 13.10 -4.24
CA PHE A 86 -23.77 11.76 -3.66
C PHE A 86 -25.10 11.16 -3.18
N GLU A 87 -26.02 11.98 -2.71
CA GLU A 87 -27.37 11.55 -2.34
C GLU A 87 -28.22 11.16 -3.54
N LYS A 88 -28.16 11.96 -4.61
CA LYS A 88 -28.84 11.68 -5.89
C LYS A 88 -28.22 10.50 -6.64
N GLY A 89 -26.94 10.20 -6.38
CA GLY A 89 -26.22 9.14 -7.05
C GLY A 89 -25.81 9.49 -8.48
N ASP A 90 -25.68 10.78 -8.82
CA ASP A 90 -25.39 11.27 -10.17
C ASP A 90 -24.07 10.71 -10.74
N TYR A 91 -23.13 10.41 -9.84
CA TYR A 91 -21.81 9.88 -10.19
C TYR A 91 -21.76 8.36 -10.33
N LEU A 92 -22.78 7.61 -9.88
CA LEU A 92 -22.83 6.15 -9.99
C LEU A 92 -22.88 5.67 -11.46
N LYS A 93 -22.21 4.55 -11.75
CA LYS A 93 -22.17 3.87 -13.06
C LYS A 93 -23.52 3.28 -13.40
N ASN A 94 -24.23 2.77 -12.38
CA ASN A 94 -25.60 2.24 -12.47
C ASN A 94 -26.53 2.91 -11.44
N PRO A 95 -27.18 4.03 -11.79
CA PRO A 95 -28.15 4.70 -10.92
C PRO A 95 -29.39 3.84 -10.59
N GLN A 96 -29.68 2.83 -11.41
CA GLN A 96 -30.84 1.92 -11.26
C GLN A 96 -30.57 0.72 -10.35
N ALA A 97 -29.31 0.38 -10.07
CA ALA A 97 -28.96 -0.63 -9.06
C ALA A 97 -29.40 -0.22 -7.64
N ASN A 98 -29.84 1.04 -7.46
CA ASN A 98 -30.44 1.54 -6.22
C ASN A 98 -31.88 1.07 -5.97
N LYS A 99 -32.60 0.59 -6.99
CA LYS A 99 -34.01 0.19 -6.83
C LYS A 99 -34.19 -1.30 -6.52
N GLU A 100 -33.18 -2.10 -6.78
CA GLU A 100 -33.17 -3.52 -6.43
C GLU A 100 -32.21 -3.70 -5.25
N ASN A 101 -32.77 -4.02 -4.08
CA ASN A 101 -32.04 -4.66 -2.98
C ASN A 101 -31.59 -6.05 -3.44
N THR A 102 -30.72 -6.14 -4.44
CA THR A 102 -30.07 -7.39 -4.79
C THR A 102 -28.85 -7.52 -3.90
N THR A 103 -28.84 -8.62 -3.15
CA THR A 103 -27.70 -9.20 -2.43
C THR A 103 -26.35 -8.79 -3.01
N PRO A 104 -25.32 -8.56 -2.16
CA PRO A 104 -24.00 -8.06 -2.59
C PRO A 104 -23.64 -8.74 -3.91
N PRO A 105 -23.61 -8.00 -5.04
CA PRO A 105 -23.50 -8.59 -6.36
C PRO A 105 -22.31 -9.52 -6.33
N ASN A 106 -22.55 -10.81 -6.60
CA ASN A 106 -21.47 -11.78 -6.56
C ASN A 106 -20.39 -11.25 -7.51
N PRO A 107 -19.15 -11.01 -7.05
CA PRO A 107 -18.10 -10.42 -7.89
C PRO A 107 -17.75 -11.28 -9.12
N MET A 108 -18.26 -12.51 -9.17
CA MET A 108 -18.16 -13.43 -10.31
C MET A 108 -19.24 -13.25 -11.39
N THR A 109 -20.30 -12.48 -11.14
CA THR A 109 -21.37 -12.28 -12.14
C THR A 109 -21.14 -11.08 -13.04
N ASP A 110 -20.17 -10.22 -12.72
CA ASP A 110 -19.80 -9.07 -13.55
C ASP A 110 -18.56 -9.44 -14.41
N PRO A 111 -18.70 -9.58 -15.74
CA PRO A 111 -17.61 -10.02 -16.63
C PRO A 111 -16.37 -9.13 -16.52
N GLU A 112 -16.53 -7.83 -16.27
CA GLU A 112 -15.42 -6.88 -16.13
C GLU A 112 -14.64 -7.05 -14.81
N MET A 113 -15.34 -7.42 -13.73
CA MET A 113 -14.71 -7.69 -12.42
C MET A 113 -14.00 -9.03 -12.42
N MET A 114 -14.58 -10.04 -13.08
CA MET A 114 -13.93 -11.34 -13.29
C MET A 114 -12.69 -11.20 -14.17
N GLU A 115 -12.75 -10.38 -15.23
CA GLU A 115 -11.60 -10.09 -16.09
C GLU A 115 -10.50 -9.33 -15.34
N GLY A 116 -10.86 -8.33 -14.52
CA GLY A 116 -9.91 -7.63 -13.66
C GLY A 116 -9.27 -8.52 -12.58
N MET A 117 -10.04 -9.43 -12.01
CA MET A 117 -9.56 -10.46 -11.08
C MET A 117 -8.64 -11.47 -11.79
N MET A 118 -9.01 -11.91 -13.00
CA MET A 118 -8.21 -12.83 -13.81
C MET A 118 -6.91 -12.18 -14.28
N ASP A 119 -6.93 -10.88 -14.62
CA ASP A 119 -5.72 -10.11 -14.92
C ASP A 119 -4.83 -9.97 -13.68
N GLY A 120 -5.40 -9.75 -12.49
CA GLY A 120 -4.68 -9.75 -11.22
C GLY A 120 -4.05 -11.11 -10.89
N LEU A 121 -4.82 -12.19 -11.06
CA LEU A 121 -4.36 -13.56 -10.88
C LEU A 121 -3.26 -13.93 -11.89
N LYS A 122 -3.42 -13.54 -13.16
CA LYS A 122 -2.42 -13.74 -14.21
C LYS A 122 -1.12 -13.01 -13.89
N LYS A 123 -1.20 -11.77 -13.38
CA LYS A 123 -0.02 -11.03 -12.91
C LYS A 123 0.65 -11.70 -11.71
N GLN A 124 -0.13 -12.18 -10.73
CA GLN A 124 0.42 -12.92 -9.58
C GLN A 124 1.05 -14.25 -9.99
N MET A 125 0.41 -14.99 -10.90
CA MET A 125 0.92 -16.25 -11.44
C MET A 125 2.21 -16.04 -12.24
N MET A 126 2.29 -14.96 -13.03
CA MET A 126 3.50 -14.60 -13.77
C MET A 126 4.67 -14.24 -12.86
N ASN A 127 4.40 -13.81 -11.62
CA ASN A 127 5.43 -13.60 -10.60
C ASN A 127 5.82 -14.90 -9.87
N MET A 128 4.86 -15.81 -9.63
CA MET A 128 5.08 -17.04 -8.86
C MET A 128 5.69 -18.19 -9.67
N VAL A 129 5.24 -18.38 -10.92
CA VAL A 129 5.63 -19.54 -11.73
C VAL A 129 7.13 -19.58 -11.99
N PRO A 130 7.79 -18.49 -12.43
CA PRO A 130 9.24 -18.50 -12.63
C PRO A 130 9.99 -18.83 -11.34
N GLN A 131 9.53 -18.25 -10.21
CA GLN A 131 10.12 -18.46 -8.89
C GLN A 131 10.15 -19.94 -8.48
N MET A 132 9.03 -20.64 -8.69
CA MET A 132 8.86 -22.04 -8.35
C MET A 132 9.69 -22.95 -9.26
N ILE A 133 9.72 -22.67 -10.57
CA ILE A 133 10.51 -23.44 -11.54
C ILE A 133 11.99 -23.34 -11.21
N ILE A 134 12.50 -22.14 -10.96
CA ILE A 134 13.91 -21.93 -10.61
C ILE A 134 14.25 -22.60 -9.28
N MET A 135 13.37 -22.49 -8.28
CA MET A 135 13.56 -23.15 -6.99
C MET A 135 13.66 -24.68 -7.14
N GLY A 136 12.78 -25.28 -7.95
CA GLY A 136 12.81 -26.71 -8.27
C GLY A 136 14.05 -27.11 -9.07
N TRP A 137 14.45 -26.30 -10.06
CA TRP A 137 15.65 -26.52 -10.87
C TRP A 137 16.92 -26.54 -10.01
N ILE A 138 17.07 -25.58 -9.08
CA ILE A 138 18.22 -25.52 -8.17
C ILE A 138 18.24 -26.70 -7.21
N ASN A 139 17.07 -27.07 -6.68
CA ASN A 139 16.96 -28.23 -5.80
C ASN A 139 17.31 -29.53 -6.54
N PHE A 140 16.93 -29.69 -7.81
CA PHE A 140 17.25 -30.89 -8.58
C PHE A 140 18.75 -30.99 -8.94
N PHE A 141 19.35 -29.92 -9.47
CA PHE A 141 20.72 -29.94 -10.00
C PHE A 141 21.82 -29.67 -8.96
N PHE A 142 21.50 -28.97 -7.87
CA PHE A 142 22.52 -28.48 -6.92
C PHE A 142 22.25 -28.85 -5.46
N GLN A 143 21.45 -29.88 -5.17
CA GLN A 143 21.27 -30.39 -3.80
C GLN A 143 22.47 -31.20 -3.28
N GLY A 144 22.57 -31.36 -1.96
CA GLY A 144 23.51 -32.30 -1.34
C GLY A 144 24.86 -31.73 -0.92
N PHE A 145 25.15 -30.46 -1.21
CA PHE A 145 26.44 -29.85 -0.88
C PHE A 145 26.33 -28.41 -0.38
N VAL A 146 27.38 -27.98 0.31
CA VAL A 146 27.55 -26.63 0.85
C VAL A 146 28.26 -25.77 -0.18
N VAL A 147 27.82 -24.53 -0.34
CA VAL A 147 28.29 -23.64 -1.41
C VAL A 147 29.17 -22.52 -0.90
N ILE A 148 28.77 -21.87 0.19
CA ILE A 148 29.49 -20.71 0.73
C ILE A 148 29.29 -20.59 2.24
N LYS A 149 30.26 -19.96 2.89
CA LYS A 149 30.16 -19.52 4.29
C LYS A 149 29.84 -18.03 4.35
N LEU A 150 28.80 -17.65 5.09
CA LEU A 150 28.46 -16.26 5.29
C LEU A 150 29.35 -15.60 6.36
N PRO A 151 29.75 -14.31 6.17
CA PRO A 151 30.67 -13.62 7.07
C PRO A 151 30.00 -13.02 8.31
N PHE A 152 28.74 -13.34 8.57
CA PHE A 152 27.97 -12.82 9.71
C PHE A 152 27.27 -13.95 10.48
N PRO A 153 27.12 -13.81 11.81
CA PRO A 153 26.47 -14.82 12.63
C PRO A 153 24.97 -14.88 12.30
N LEU A 154 24.43 -16.09 12.24
CA LEU A 154 23.02 -16.35 11.96
C LEU A 154 22.36 -17.06 13.14
N THR A 155 21.05 -16.92 13.28
CA THR A 155 20.31 -17.62 14.35
C THR A 155 20.02 -19.07 13.95
N PRO A 156 20.01 -20.01 14.91
CA PRO A 156 19.68 -21.43 14.66
C PRO A 156 18.34 -21.68 13.98
N ARG A 157 17.39 -20.73 14.08
CA ARG A 157 16.07 -20.82 13.43
C ARG A 157 16.14 -20.82 11.91
N PHE A 158 17.19 -20.20 11.34
CA PHE A 158 17.40 -20.20 9.89
C PHE A 158 18.00 -21.50 9.37
N LYS A 159 18.45 -22.42 10.24
CA LYS A 159 19.16 -23.64 9.84
C LYS A 159 18.37 -24.52 8.88
N SER A 160 17.11 -24.81 9.18
CA SER A 160 16.26 -25.66 8.34
C SER A 160 16.02 -25.08 6.94
N MET A 161 16.05 -23.75 6.83
CA MET A 161 15.93 -23.05 5.55
C MET A 161 17.28 -23.02 4.83
N LEU A 162 18.33 -22.59 5.52
CA LEU A 162 19.66 -22.33 4.95
C LEU A 162 20.41 -23.60 4.54
N GLN A 163 20.14 -24.71 5.21
CA GLN A 163 20.79 -26.00 5.00
C GLN A 163 19.83 -27.05 4.44
N SER A 164 18.70 -26.61 3.89
CA SER A 164 17.81 -27.50 3.15
C SER A 164 18.59 -28.21 2.04
N GLY A 165 18.52 -29.54 2.02
CA GLY A 165 19.25 -30.39 1.09
C GLY A 165 20.64 -30.84 1.55
N VAL A 166 21.07 -30.53 2.79
CA VAL A 166 22.31 -31.06 3.38
C VAL A 166 22.00 -31.73 4.71
N ASP A 167 22.20 -33.04 4.81
CA ASP A 167 21.81 -33.83 5.98
C ASP A 167 22.91 -33.87 7.06
N THR A 168 23.20 -32.71 7.67
CA THR A 168 24.18 -32.61 8.77
C THR A 168 23.64 -31.80 9.95
N ARG A 169 23.44 -32.47 11.09
CA ARG A 169 22.83 -31.89 12.29
C ARG A 169 23.74 -30.93 13.05
N ASP A 170 25.05 -31.12 12.99
CA ASP A 170 26.01 -30.38 13.82
C ASP A 170 26.75 -29.27 13.05
N MET A 171 26.40 -29.04 11.79
CA MET A 171 27.02 -28.00 10.96
C MET A 171 26.61 -26.60 11.42
N ASP A 172 27.56 -25.67 11.48
CA ASP A 172 27.28 -24.27 11.82
C ASP A 172 26.35 -23.62 10.78
N VAL A 173 25.45 -22.76 11.24
CA VAL A 173 24.40 -22.09 10.42
C VAL A 173 24.95 -21.09 9.42
N THR A 174 26.23 -20.71 9.55
CA THR A 174 26.92 -19.86 8.57
C THR A 174 27.22 -20.58 7.26
N TRP A 175 27.19 -21.91 7.25
CA TRP A 175 27.34 -22.72 6.04
C TRP A 175 26.00 -22.90 5.34
N VAL A 176 25.97 -22.55 4.07
CA VAL A 176 24.74 -22.35 3.30
C VAL A 176 24.70 -23.27 2.09
N SER A 177 23.52 -23.87 1.84
CA SER A 177 23.26 -24.69 0.66
C SER A 177 23.01 -23.85 -0.60
N SER A 178 23.03 -24.49 -1.77
CA SER A 178 22.74 -23.86 -3.06
C SER A 178 21.35 -23.19 -3.12
N LEU A 179 20.34 -23.80 -2.51
CA LEU A 179 18.97 -23.26 -2.44
C LEU A 179 18.93 -21.91 -1.72
N SER A 180 19.78 -21.78 -0.72
CA SER A 180 19.83 -20.61 0.14
C SER A 180 20.71 -19.52 -0.46
N TRP A 181 21.75 -19.90 -1.21
CA TRP A 181 22.43 -18.99 -2.14
C TRP A 181 21.45 -18.40 -3.16
N TYR A 182 20.51 -19.19 -3.69
CA TYR A 182 19.44 -18.68 -4.54
C TYR A 182 18.57 -17.64 -3.83
N PHE A 183 18.05 -17.94 -2.63
CA PHE A 183 17.25 -16.97 -1.89
C PHE A 183 18.01 -15.67 -1.59
N LEU A 184 19.31 -15.76 -1.30
CA LEU A 184 20.14 -14.56 -1.13
C LEU A 184 20.22 -13.73 -2.41
N ASN A 185 20.45 -14.36 -3.57
CA ASN A 185 20.43 -13.66 -4.86
C ASN A 185 19.05 -13.09 -5.16
N LEU A 186 17.99 -13.83 -4.84
CA LEU A 186 16.61 -13.42 -5.09
C LEU A 186 16.29 -12.08 -4.41
N PHE A 187 16.62 -11.97 -3.13
CA PHE A 187 16.34 -10.77 -2.35
C PHE A 187 17.39 -9.67 -2.58
N GLY A 188 18.64 -10.05 -2.87
CA GLY A 188 19.74 -9.12 -3.07
C GLY A 188 19.80 -8.45 -4.45
N LEU A 189 19.34 -9.13 -5.51
CA LEU A 189 19.42 -8.62 -6.88
C LEU A 189 18.38 -7.55 -7.22
N GLY A 190 17.42 -7.25 -6.32
CA GLY A 190 16.39 -6.23 -6.58
C GLY A 190 16.96 -4.84 -6.90
N SER A 191 18.03 -4.43 -6.20
CA SER A 191 18.72 -3.16 -6.47
C SER A 191 19.49 -3.19 -7.79
N VAL A 192 20.12 -4.32 -8.10
CA VAL A 192 20.83 -4.55 -9.38
C VAL A 192 19.85 -4.47 -10.55
N PHE A 193 18.67 -5.09 -10.43
CA PHE A 193 17.63 -4.98 -11.44
C PHE A 193 17.11 -3.55 -11.59
N SER A 194 16.99 -2.80 -10.49
CA SER A 194 16.58 -1.39 -10.55
C SER A 194 17.62 -0.51 -11.26
N LEU A 195 18.91 -0.82 -11.12
CA LEU A 195 19.97 -0.15 -11.87
C LEU A 195 19.98 -0.51 -13.36
N ILE A 196 19.75 -1.77 -13.71
CA ILE A 196 19.82 -2.25 -15.10
C ILE A 196 18.55 -1.88 -15.89
N LEU A 197 17.38 -2.01 -15.26
CA LEU A 197 16.06 -1.94 -15.92
C LEU A 197 15.27 -0.67 -15.54
N GLY A 198 15.72 0.08 -14.54
CA GLY A 198 15.01 1.23 -13.98
C GLY A 198 14.00 0.87 -12.89
N ASP A 199 13.34 1.91 -12.36
CA ASP A 199 12.30 1.80 -11.34
C ASP A 199 11.03 1.14 -11.91
N ASN A 200 10.27 0.42 -11.05
CA ASN A 200 9.11 -0.41 -11.42
C ASN A 200 9.41 -1.58 -12.39
N ASN A 201 10.62 -2.15 -12.33
CA ASN A 201 10.91 -3.38 -13.06
C ASN A 201 10.16 -4.58 -12.46
N ALA A 202 9.88 -5.57 -13.31
CA ALA A 202 9.23 -6.82 -12.92
C ALA A 202 10.25 -7.96 -12.66
N ALA A 203 11.54 -7.63 -12.61
CA ALA A 203 12.61 -8.59 -12.38
C ALA A 203 12.81 -8.88 -10.88
N GLY A 204 12.65 -7.85 -10.04
CA GLY A 204 12.68 -8.00 -8.58
C GLY A 204 11.54 -8.87 -8.03
N VAL A 205 11.78 -9.47 -6.87
CA VAL A 205 10.71 -10.07 -6.06
C VAL A 205 10.12 -8.99 -5.18
N ASP A 206 8.88 -8.63 -5.48
CA ASP A 206 8.11 -7.73 -4.65
C ASP A 206 7.64 -8.51 -3.40
N MET A 207 8.25 -8.21 -2.24
CA MET A 207 7.87 -8.79 -0.95
C MET A 207 6.39 -8.53 -0.62
N THR A 208 5.84 -7.39 -1.07
CA THR A 208 4.41 -7.11 -0.91
C THR A 208 3.56 -8.06 -1.76
N ALA A 209 3.98 -8.39 -2.97
CA ALA A 209 3.30 -9.39 -3.80
C ALA A 209 3.42 -10.81 -3.24
N MET A 210 4.54 -11.16 -2.58
CA MET A 210 4.72 -12.45 -1.91
C MET A 210 3.85 -12.57 -0.64
N SER A 211 3.65 -11.46 0.09
CA SER A 211 2.73 -11.39 1.23
C SER A 211 1.25 -11.44 0.83
N ALA A 212 0.94 -11.03 -0.39
CA ALA A 212 -0.41 -11.06 -0.96
C ALA A 212 -0.82 -12.46 -1.46
N MET A 213 0.05 -13.46 -1.34
CA MET A 213 -0.29 -14.85 -1.66
C MET A 213 -1.46 -15.32 -0.79
N PRO A 214 -2.59 -15.73 -1.41
CA PRO A 214 -3.76 -16.19 -0.68
C PRO A 214 -3.42 -17.51 0.00
N GLY A 215 -3.07 -17.45 1.29
CA GLY A 215 -2.72 -18.63 2.07
C GLY A 215 -1.97 -18.39 3.38
N MET A 216 -1.37 -17.19 3.59
CA MET A 216 -0.47 -16.99 4.75
C MET A 216 -0.97 -16.07 5.88
N MET A 217 -2.11 -15.38 5.74
CA MET A 217 -2.69 -14.56 6.82
C MET A 217 -4.23 -14.60 6.84
N PRO A 218 -4.86 -15.29 7.80
CA PRO A 218 -6.29 -15.20 8.03
C PRO A 218 -6.58 -13.93 8.84
N GLY A 219 -6.98 -12.83 8.21
CA GLY A 219 -7.54 -11.70 8.97
C GLY A 219 -7.49 -10.30 8.36
N MET A 220 -6.78 -10.06 7.25
CA MET A 220 -6.88 -8.78 6.54
C MET A 220 -7.66 -8.94 5.24
N GLY A 221 -8.60 -8.01 5.01
CA GLY A 221 -9.62 -8.06 3.97
C GLY A 221 -9.07 -8.51 2.61
N GLN A 222 -9.79 -9.45 1.99
CA GLN A 222 -9.49 -9.96 0.67
C GLN A 222 -9.37 -8.80 -0.35
N PRO A 223 -8.23 -8.67 -1.05
CA PRO A 223 -8.15 -7.85 -2.25
C PRO A 223 -9.04 -8.49 -3.32
N GLY A 224 -10.20 -7.88 -3.61
CA GLY A 224 -11.15 -8.40 -4.60
C GLY A 224 -12.61 -8.32 -4.19
N GLN A 225 -12.94 -7.88 -2.97
CA GLN A 225 -14.32 -7.49 -2.67
C GLN A 225 -14.72 -6.28 -3.53
N PRO A 226 -15.83 -6.36 -4.28
CA PRO A 226 -16.31 -5.24 -5.09
C PRO A 226 -16.63 -4.10 -4.14
N GLN A 227 -15.90 -3.00 -4.29
CA GLN A 227 -16.15 -1.79 -3.51
C GLN A 227 -17.54 -1.27 -3.88
N ASP A 228 -18.47 -1.34 -2.94
CA ASP A 228 -19.78 -0.72 -3.09
C ASP A 228 -19.62 0.80 -3.04
N PHE A 229 -19.54 1.41 -4.24
CA PHE A 229 -19.38 2.85 -4.40
C PHE A 229 -20.53 3.64 -3.79
N LYS A 230 -21.75 3.08 -3.66
CA LYS A 230 -22.86 3.76 -2.99
C LYS A 230 -22.57 3.94 -1.51
N LYS A 231 -22.16 2.87 -0.84
CA LYS A 231 -21.78 2.93 0.58
C LYS A 231 -20.59 3.87 0.79
N LEU A 232 -19.62 3.84 -0.11
CA LEU A 232 -18.48 4.77 -0.09
C LEU A 232 -18.90 6.23 -0.30
N PHE A 233 -19.83 6.52 -1.21
CA PHE A 233 -20.36 7.87 -1.43
C PHE A 233 -21.15 8.38 -0.22
N MET A 234 -21.94 7.52 0.42
CA MET A 234 -22.68 7.91 1.63
C MET A 234 -21.74 8.15 2.81
N ALA A 235 -20.75 7.28 3.02
CA ALA A 235 -19.72 7.49 4.03
C ALA A 235 -18.91 8.77 3.76
N GLU A 236 -18.55 9.04 2.50
CA GLU A 236 -17.81 10.25 2.16
C GLU A 236 -18.68 11.51 2.27
N LYS A 237 -19.99 11.42 1.98
CA LYS A 237 -20.95 12.50 2.26
C LYS A 237 -20.94 12.86 3.75
N GLU A 238 -21.04 11.88 4.64
CA GLU A 238 -20.99 12.10 6.09
C GLU A 238 -19.66 12.74 6.50
N ASN A 239 -18.54 12.23 6.00
CA ASN A 239 -17.22 12.78 6.28
C ASN A 239 -17.09 14.24 5.83
N VAL A 240 -17.51 14.55 4.60
CA VAL A 240 -17.47 15.91 4.05
C VAL A 240 -18.39 16.84 4.83
N MET A 241 -19.56 16.36 5.29
CA MET A 241 -20.50 17.13 6.11
C MET A 241 -19.94 17.46 7.49
N ILE A 242 -19.20 16.54 8.12
CA ILE A 242 -18.59 16.76 9.43
C ILE A 242 -17.34 17.64 9.34
N THR A 243 -16.68 17.71 8.18
CA THR A 243 -15.43 18.46 8.03
C THR A 243 -15.64 19.96 8.28
N PRO A 244 -14.95 20.55 9.29
CA PRO A 244 -14.96 21.98 9.52
C PRO A 244 -14.07 22.70 8.50
N HIS A 245 -14.43 23.93 8.16
CA HIS A 245 -13.59 24.80 7.34
C HIS A 245 -12.69 25.63 8.23
N ALA A 246 -11.38 25.50 8.06
CA ALA A 246 -10.38 26.38 8.67
C ALA A 246 -9.65 27.09 7.53
N TRP A 247 -9.76 28.40 7.43
CA TRP A 247 -9.18 29.13 6.31
C TRP A 247 -7.70 29.47 6.61
N ASP A 248 -6.79 28.80 5.90
CA ASP A 248 -5.33 28.96 6.13
C ASP A 248 -4.77 30.28 5.58
N LEU A 249 -5.53 31.02 4.77
CA LEU A 249 -5.14 32.32 4.22
C LEU A 249 -5.63 33.50 5.06
N ASP A 250 -6.43 33.26 6.10
CA ASP A 250 -6.79 34.31 7.06
C ASP A 250 -5.52 34.81 7.76
N ASP A 251 -5.32 36.13 7.84
CA ASP A 251 -4.12 36.78 8.41
C ASP A 251 -2.79 36.45 7.70
N ILE A 252 -2.82 36.06 6.42
CA ILE A 252 -1.59 35.76 5.67
C ILE A 252 -0.70 36.99 5.51
N GLU A 253 -1.30 38.18 5.38
CA GLU A 253 -0.60 39.45 5.30
C GLU A 253 0.19 39.73 6.58
N GLU A 254 -0.41 39.45 7.75
CA GLU A 254 0.27 39.62 9.02
C GLU A 254 1.40 38.62 9.21
N ARG A 255 1.18 37.35 8.85
CA ARG A 255 2.21 36.31 8.89
C ARG A 255 3.38 36.65 7.97
N LEU A 256 3.10 37.18 6.79
CA LEU A 256 4.10 37.60 5.82
C LEU A 256 4.90 38.79 6.31
N LEU A 257 4.23 39.83 6.84
CA LEU A 257 4.88 41.02 7.38
C LEU A 257 5.76 40.69 8.60
N LYS A 258 5.31 39.80 9.48
CA LYS A 258 6.12 39.26 10.59
C LYS A 258 7.37 38.52 10.09
N LYS A 259 7.23 37.67 9.07
CA LYS A 259 8.36 36.93 8.47
C LYS A 259 9.44 37.86 7.91
N TYR A 260 9.06 39.00 7.35
CA TYR A 260 9.99 40.00 6.78
C TYR A 260 10.30 41.17 7.73
N GLY A 261 10.00 41.05 9.03
CA GLY A 261 10.41 42.01 10.05
C GLY A 261 9.69 43.37 10.01
N LYS A 262 8.56 43.48 9.31
CA LYS A 262 7.73 44.70 9.27
C LYS A 262 6.66 44.66 10.37
N LYS A 263 6.52 45.75 11.13
CA LYS A 263 5.51 45.88 12.20
C LYS A 263 4.11 45.97 11.58
N VAL A 264 3.22 45.07 11.96
CA VAL A 264 1.79 45.11 11.61
C VAL A 264 1.11 46.18 12.47
N ALA A 265 0.43 47.14 11.85
CA ALA A 265 -0.43 48.08 12.57
C ALA A 265 -1.75 47.36 12.92
N THR A 266 -1.95 47.02 14.19
CA THR A 266 -3.16 46.37 14.69
C THR A 266 -4.36 47.32 14.59
N ASN A 267 -5.17 47.22 13.53
CA ASN A 267 -6.51 47.81 13.50
C ASN A 267 -7.52 46.75 13.95
N LYS A 268 -7.77 46.72 15.27
CA LYS A 268 -8.79 45.88 15.89
C LYS A 268 -10.18 46.41 15.49
N LYS A 269 -10.77 45.87 14.43
CA LYS A 269 -12.20 46.10 14.12
C LYS A 269 -13.02 45.01 14.82
N GLU A 270 -13.61 45.37 15.94
CA GLU A 270 -14.62 44.58 16.64
C GLU A 270 -15.82 44.34 15.71
N THR A 271 -16.02 43.11 15.24
CA THR A 271 -17.33 42.65 14.79
C THR A 271 -18.13 42.23 16.01
N ALA A 272 -18.79 43.21 16.62
CA ALA A 272 -19.85 42.99 17.58
C ALA A 272 -21.11 42.50 16.84
N SER A 273 -21.45 41.22 16.97
CA SER A 273 -22.83 40.74 16.88
C SER A 273 -22.93 39.29 17.34
N THR A 274 -23.90 39.06 18.24
CA THR A 274 -24.46 37.80 18.76
C THR A 274 -23.66 36.99 19.79
N ALA A 275 -23.44 37.58 20.99
CA ALA A 275 -23.34 36.81 22.22
C ALA A 275 -24.57 37.09 23.11
N THR A 276 -25.47 36.11 23.16
CA THR A 276 -26.57 36.06 24.12
C THR A 276 -26.00 35.87 25.53
N THR A 277 -26.26 36.84 26.40
CA THR A 277 -25.90 36.85 27.83
C THR A 277 -26.47 35.63 28.57
N PRO A 278 -25.67 34.85 29.33
CA PRO A 278 -26.19 34.03 30.42
C PRO A 278 -26.23 34.86 31.71
N ASN A 279 -27.45 35.03 32.22
CA ASN A 279 -27.80 35.76 33.43
C ASN A 279 -27.14 35.14 34.69
N ALA A 280 -26.19 35.86 35.30
CA ALA A 280 -25.38 35.44 36.46
C ALA A 280 -26.14 35.38 37.81
N LYS A 281 -27.45 35.16 37.81
CA LYS A 281 -28.27 35.07 39.04
C LYS A 281 -28.74 33.66 39.40
N SER A 282 -28.54 32.64 38.55
CA SER A 282 -28.96 31.25 38.85
C SER A 282 -27.89 30.39 39.53
N ILE A 283 -26.60 30.75 39.45
CA ILE A 283 -25.49 29.90 39.93
C ILE A 283 -25.24 30.04 41.44
N ILE A 284 -25.64 31.15 42.07
CA ILE A 284 -25.41 31.38 43.51
C ILE A 284 -26.50 30.72 44.38
N ALA A 285 -27.69 30.46 43.81
CA ALA A 285 -28.80 29.84 44.54
C ALA A 285 -28.63 28.32 44.75
N GLN A 286 -28.01 27.60 43.81
CA GLN A 286 -27.81 26.15 43.93
C GLN A 286 -26.66 25.77 44.87
N LYS A 287 -25.65 26.63 45.04
CA LYS A 287 -24.52 26.36 45.95
C LYS A 287 -24.85 26.52 47.44
N LYS A 288 -25.94 27.24 47.78
CA LYS A 288 -26.42 27.37 49.18
C LYS A 288 -27.37 26.26 49.62
N LEU A 289 -27.99 25.52 48.69
CA LEU A 289 -28.92 24.43 49.03
C LEU A 289 -28.21 23.09 49.29
N ASN A 290 -27.06 22.83 48.67
CA ASN A 290 -26.27 21.60 48.87
C ASN A 290 -25.33 21.61 50.10
N LYS A 291 -25.38 22.65 50.94
CA LYS A 291 -24.59 22.74 52.19
C LYS A 291 -25.46 22.65 53.45
N ARG A 292 -26.75 22.31 53.31
CA ARG A 292 -27.72 22.14 54.41
C ARG A 292 -28.51 20.83 54.33
N ARG A 293 -27.91 19.77 53.78
CA ARG A 293 -28.34 18.38 54.00
C ARG A 293 -27.17 17.59 54.55
#